data_AF-A0A7S4KTN5-F1
#
_entry.id   AF-A0A7S4KTN5-F1
#
_cell.length_a   1.000
_cell.length_b   1.000
_cell.length_c   1.000
_cell.angle_alpha   90.00
_cell.angle_beta   90.00
_cell.angle_gamma   90.00
#
_symmetry.space_group_name_H-M   'P 1'
#
loop_
_entity.id
_entity.type
_entity.pdbx_description
1 polymer ?
#
loop_
_entity_poly.entity_id
_entity_poly.type
_entity_poly.pdbx_seq_one_letter_code
_entity_poly.pdbx_strand_id
1 'polypeptide(L)'
;RKKEVMGRLLAALLVVALAGLMVMVEGVDRSKFKKCSDLGFCRRNRKLSEMGDKKSPYHLTSKFQSGDQTLQATVGNKITDAEYTLSVSSYSNNIWRVRMEEVDPIKKRFDPAPLVINPGFLDGQQQQDINLKERDSHVTMTSSSLASSVTFDKKSNKMTFKLGERDLLVLNERGLLSFEETRKQGNTPSSDGWKATDRDDGGWEESFGSHKDSKPYGPQSVGMDITFFGLCS
;
A
#
# COMPACT_ATOMS: atom_id res chain seq x y z
N ARG A 1 58.05 18.25 -35.75
CA ARG A 1 57.35 19.30 -34.96
C ARG A 1 55.89 19.57 -35.37
N LYS A 2 55.56 20.35 -36.43
CA LYS A 2 54.13 20.64 -36.78
C LYS A 2 53.29 19.38 -37.10
N LYS A 3 53.85 18.43 -37.86
CA LYS A 3 53.18 17.15 -38.20
C LYS A 3 52.94 16.26 -36.97
N GLU A 4 53.90 16.21 -36.03
CA GLU A 4 53.76 15.44 -34.78
C GLU A 4 52.73 16.04 -33.82
N VAL A 5 52.69 17.38 -33.72
CA VAL A 5 51.68 18.07 -32.90
C VAL A 5 50.28 17.84 -33.47
N MET A 6 50.12 17.89 -34.79
CA MET A 6 48.85 17.58 -35.46
C MET A 6 48.43 16.12 -35.23
N GLY A 7 49.36 15.17 -35.31
CA GLY A 7 49.10 13.75 -35.04
C GLY A 7 48.66 13.48 -33.59
N ARG A 8 49.29 14.13 -32.61
CA ARG A 8 48.89 14.03 -31.19
C ARG A 8 47.51 14.65 -30.92
N LEU A 9 47.19 15.77 -31.58
CA LEU A 9 45.88 16.40 -31.47
C LEU A 9 44.77 15.52 -32.06
N LEU A 10 45.00 14.92 -33.22
CA LEU A 10 44.06 13.98 -33.86
C LEU A 10 43.84 12.72 -33.02
N ALA A 11 44.90 12.17 -32.43
CA ALA A 11 44.80 11.02 -31.53
C ALA A 11 44.00 11.35 -30.26
N ALA A 12 44.22 12.53 -29.66
CA ALA A 12 43.46 12.99 -28.50
C ALA A 12 41.97 13.19 -28.83
N LEU A 13 41.65 13.79 -29.99
CA LEU A 13 40.28 13.94 -30.46
C LEU A 13 39.59 12.58 -30.69
N LEU A 14 40.31 11.61 -31.23
CA LEU A 14 39.79 10.25 -31.41
C LEU A 14 39.50 9.56 -30.08
N VAL A 15 40.39 9.70 -29.09
CA VAL A 15 40.18 9.13 -27.74
C VAL A 15 38.98 9.78 -27.05
N VAL A 16 38.80 11.10 -27.16
CA VAL A 16 37.63 11.80 -26.62
C VAL A 16 36.34 11.37 -27.32
N ALA A 17 36.37 11.19 -28.65
CA ALA A 17 35.23 10.70 -29.41
C ALA A 17 34.84 9.27 -29.01
N LEU A 18 35.83 8.37 -28.85
CA LEU A 18 35.60 6.99 -28.41
C LEU A 18 35.11 6.92 -26.96
N ALA A 19 35.64 7.75 -26.06
CA ALA A 19 35.15 7.85 -24.69
C ALA A 19 33.71 8.38 -24.64
N GLY A 20 33.36 9.37 -25.47
CA GLY A 20 31.98 9.88 -25.59
C GLY A 20 30.98 8.84 -26.08
N LEU A 21 31.38 7.96 -27.01
CA LEU A 21 30.56 6.86 -27.51
C LEU A 21 30.28 5.80 -26.42
N MET A 22 31.21 5.58 -25.48
CA MET A 22 30.99 4.66 -24.34
C MET A 22 29.97 5.18 -23.32
N VAL A 23 29.74 6.50 -23.23
CA VAL A 23 28.74 7.09 -22.32
C VAL A 23 27.31 6.92 -22.83
N MET A 24 27.13 6.62 -24.12
CA MET A 24 25.82 6.45 -24.77
C MET A 24 25.31 5.00 -24.73
N VAL A 25 25.93 4.11 -23.97
CA VAL A 25 25.46 2.73 -23.81
C VAL A 25 24.29 2.72 -22.80
N GLU A 26 23.07 2.65 -23.32
CA GLU A 26 21.92 2.31 -22.49
C GLU A 26 21.97 0.83 -22.13
N GLY A 27 22.11 0.51 -20.84
CA GLY A 27 22.11 -0.89 -20.38
C GLY A 27 20.78 -1.61 -20.59
N VAL A 28 19.68 -0.87 -20.79
CA VAL A 28 18.34 -1.37 -21.09
C VAL A 28 17.55 -0.34 -21.91
N ASP A 29 16.68 -0.81 -22.79
CA ASP A 29 15.67 0.05 -23.43
C ASP A 29 14.55 0.38 -22.41
N ARG A 30 14.60 1.58 -21.83
CA ARG A 30 13.62 2.04 -20.83
C ARG A 30 12.20 2.10 -21.36
N SER A 31 11.99 2.18 -22.67
CA SER A 31 10.64 2.18 -23.28
C SER A 31 9.92 0.84 -23.12
N LYS A 32 10.66 -0.24 -22.82
CA LYS A 32 10.09 -1.57 -22.55
C LYS A 32 9.57 -1.73 -21.12
N PHE A 33 9.80 -0.77 -20.25
CA PHE A 33 9.39 -0.82 -18.84
C PHE A 33 8.37 0.25 -18.52
N LYS A 34 7.26 -0.16 -17.91
CA LYS A 34 6.21 0.77 -17.48
C LYS A 34 6.71 1.67 -16.35
N LYS A 35 6.50 2.98 -16.50
CA LYS A 35 6.60 3.96 -15.43
C LYS A 35 5.28 4.00 -14.66
N CYS A 36 5.28 4.68 -13.51
CA CYS A 36 4.04 4.90 -12.76
C CYS A 36 2.97 5.64 -13.58
N SER A 37 3.39 6.57 -14.44
CA SER A 37 2.51 7.27 -15.38
C SER A 37 1.81 6.34 -16.36
N ASP A 38 2.39 5.17 -16.65
CA ASP A 38 1.89 4.23 -17.65
C ASP A 38 0.93 3.19 -17.02
N LEU A 39 0.74 3.23 -15.70
CA LEU A 39 -0.04 2.28 -14.91
C LEU A 39 -1.17 2.99 -14.18
N GLY A 40 -2.42 2.71 -14.55
CA GLY A 40 -3.60 3.38 -13.96
C GLY A 40 -3.64 3.28 -12.45
N PHE A 41 -3.41 2.09 -11.88
CA PHE A 41 -3.42 1.94 -10.41
C PHE A 41 -2.34 2.80 -9.73
N CYS A 42 -1.17 2.94 -10.36
CA CYS A 42 -0.07 3.71 -9.81
C CYS A 42 -0.37 5.22 -9.89
N ARG A 43 -0.91 5.69 -11.02
CA ARG A 43 -1.39 7.08 -11.17
C ARG A 43 -2.42 7.42 -10.09
N ARG A 44 -3.45 6.60 -9.91
CA ARG A 44 -4.53 6.86 -8.94
C ARG A 44 -4.02 6.90 -7.49
N ASN A 45 -3.15 5.96 -7.09
CA ASN A 45 -2.56 5.96 -5.75
C ASN A 45 -1.57 7.12 -5.55
N ARG A 46 -0.79 7.52 -6.56
CA ARG A 46 0.09 8.70 -6.46
C ARG A 46 -0.69 10.00 -6.37
N LYS A 47 -1.74 10.16 -7.17
CA LYS A 47 -2.63 11.32 -7.11
C LYS A 47 -3.22 11.49 -5.71
N LEU A 48 -3.62 10.39 -5.07
CA LEU A 48 -4.01 10.37 -3.65
C LEU A 48 -2.92 10.92 -2.73
N SER A 49 -1.67 10.49 -2.89
CA SER A 49 -0.54 10.94 -2.06
C SER A 49 -0.18 12.42 -2.25
N GLU A 50 -0.42 12.99 -3.43
CA GLU A 50 -0.17 14.39 -3.78
C GLU A 50 -1.23 15.34 -3.23
N MET A 51 -2.39 14.81 -2.82
CA MET A 51 -3.50 15.61 -2.29
C MET A 51 -3.31 16.08 -0.83
N GLY A 52 -2.17 15.80 -0.20
CA GLY A 52 -1.81 16.23 1.15
C GLY A 52 -2.53 15.48 2.27
N ASP A 53 -2.44 16.00 3.50
CA ASP A 53 -3.05 15.42 4.71
C ASP A 53 -4.58 15.62 4.70
N LYS A 54 -5.27 14.85 3.86
CA LYS A 54 -6.73 14.79 3.86
C LYS A 54 -7.22 13.76 4.89
N LYS A 55 -8.39 14.03 5.47
CA LYS A 55 -9.05 13.08 6.38
C LYS A 55 -9.38 11.80 5.61
N SER A 56 -8.83 10.68 6.09
CA SER A 56 -9.19 9.33 5.65
C SER A 56 -10.73 9.17 5.67
N PRO A 57 -11.35 8.61 4.61
CA PRO A 57 -12.78 8.33 4.60
C PRO A 57 -13.14 7.05 5.37
N TYR A 58 -12.13 6.28 5.79
CA TYR A 58 -12.28 5.02 6.50
C TYR A 58 -12.49 5.28 7.99
N HIS A 59 -13.48 4.61 8.57
CA HIS A 59 -13.83 4.75 9.98
C HIS A 59 -14.43 3.45 10.52
N LEU A 60 -14.30 3.24 11.82
CA LEU A 60 -14.89 2.09 12.51
C LEU A 60 -16.41 2.21 12.53
N THR A 61 -17.12 1.17 12.12
CA THR A 61 -18.59 1.10 12.14
C THR A 61 -19.13 0.08 13.13
N SER A 62 -18.29 -0.84 13.63
CA SER A 62 -18.67 -1.81 14.67
C SER A 62 -17.63 -1.92 15.78
N LYS A 63 -18.00 -2.53 16.90
CA LYS A 63 -17.04 -2.81 17.99
C LYS A 63 -16.13 -3.95 17.60
N PHE A 64 -14.89 -3.94 18.10
CA PHE A 64 -14.02 -5.11 17.99
C PHE A 64 -14.60 -6.27 18.79
N GLN A 65 -14.76 -7.41 18.13
CA GLN A 65 -15.17 -8.67 18.71
C GLN A 65 -14.01 -9.66 18.66
N SER A 66 -13.86 -10.45 19.71
CA SER A 66 -12.87 -11.53 19.73
C SER A 66 -13.46 -12.77 19.07
N GLY A 67 -12.88 -13.21 17.95
CA GLY A 67 -13.17 -14.48 17.32
C GLY A 67 -11.89 -15.29 17.19
N ASP A 68 -11.84 -16.49 17.78
CA ASP A 68 -10.70 -17.42 17.70
C ASP A 68 -9.32 -16.74 17.73
N GLN A 69 -9.08 -15.97 18.80
CA GLN A 69 -7.83 -15.22 19.09
C GLN A 69 -7.51 -14.08 18.11
N THR A 70 -8.38 -13.80 17.14
CA THR A 70 -8.31 -12.67 16.21
C THR A 70 -9.38 -11.65 16.58
N LEU A 71 -9.00 -10.38 16.67
CA LEU A 71 -9.97 -9.31 16.86
C LEU A 71 -10.49 -8.86 15.50
N GLN A 72 -11.81 -8.80 15.36
CA GLN A 72 -12.46 -8.37 14.13
C GLN A 72 -13.39 -7.19 14.39
N ALA A 73 -13.41 -6.25 13.45
CA ALA A 73 -14.39 -5.17 13.41
C ALA A 73 -14.70 -4.81 11.95
N THR A 74 -15.75 -4.01 11.77
CA THR A 74 -16.16 -3.47 10.48
C THR A 74 -15.62 -2.06 10.33
N VAL A 75 -14.97 -1.79 9.21
CA VAL A 75 -14.55 -0.46 8.79
C VAL A 75 -15.41 -0.06 7.59
N GLY A 76 -16.04 1.11 7.65
CA GLY A 76 -16.82 1.68 6.56
C GLY A 76 -16.07 2.78 5.82
N ASN A 77 -16.40 3.00 4.56
CA ASN A 77 -15.89 4.09 3.73
C ASN A 77 -17.00 5.11 3.43
N LYS A 78 -16.87 6.34 3.94
CA LYS A 78 -17.89 7.41 3.79
C LYS A 78 -18.12 7.91 2.36
N ILE A 79 -17.29 7.51 1.40
CA ILE A 79 -17.35 7.97 0.01
C ILE A 79 -18.06 6.93 -0.88
N THR A 80 -17.92 5.65 -0.54
CA THR A 80 -18.36 4.52 -1.37
C THR A 80 -19.42 3.68 -0.70
N ASP A 81 -19.68 3.94 0.59
CA ASP A 81 -20.51 3.13 1.49
C ASP A 81 -20.06 1.66 1.57
N ALA A 82 -18.83 1.37 1.11
CA ALA A 82 -18.26 0.04 1.19
C ALA A 82 -17.85 -0.30 2.62
N GLU A 83 -18.03 -1.58 2.97
CA GLU A 83 -17.64 -2.14 4.25
C GLU A 83 -16.52 -3.16 4.11
N TYR A 84 -15.69 -3.21 5.15
CA TYR A 84 -14.51 -4.05 5.21
C TYR A 84 -14.41 -4.75 6.56
N THR A 85 -14.03 -6.02 6.56
CA THR A 85 -13.61 -6.73 7.77
C THR A 85 -12.16 -6.37 8.06
N LEU A 86 -11.91 -5.71 9.19
CA LEU A 86 -10.59 -5.46 9.76
C LEU A 86 -10.28 -6.54 10.80
N SER A 87 -9.28 -7.37 10.53
CA SER A 87 -8.82 -8.43 11.42
C SER A 87 -7.43 -8.09 11.98
N VAL A 88 -7.27 -8.16 13.30
CA VAL A 88 -6.03 -7.90 14.02
C VAL A 88 -5.67 -9.10 14.89
N SER A 89 -4.49 -9.67 14.66
CA SER A 89 -3.95 -10.80 15.43
C SER A 89 -2.57 -10.44 15.98
N SER A 90 -2.25 -10.96 17.16
CA SER A 90 -0.92 -10.85 17.78
C SER A 90 -0.28 -12.24 17.83
N TYR A 91 1.02 -12.32 17.56
CA TYR A 91 1.81 -13.55 17.60
C TYR A 91 3.04 -13.34 18.49
N SER A 92 3.69 -14.44 18.86
CA SER A 92 4.96 -14.45 19.58
C SER A 92 6.00 -13.53 18.91
N ASN A 93 6.98 -13.06 19.71
CA ASN A 93 8.03 -12.14 19.26
C ASN A 93 7.52 -10.74 18.81
N ASN A 94 6.44 -10.24 19.44
CA ASN A 94 5.84 -8.93 19.15
C ASN A 94 5.40 -8.74 17.68
N ILE A 95 5.02 -9.83 17.01
CA ILE A 95 4.51 -9.77 15.64
C ILE A 95 3.01 -9.45 15.69
N TRP A 96 2.61 -8.42 14.95
CA TRP A 96 1.21 -8.08 14.74
C TRP A 96 0.83 -8.28 13.28
N ARG A 97 -0.30 -8.91 13.04
CA ARG A 97 -0.87 -9.10 11.70
C ARG A 97 -2.17 -8.33 11.60
N VAL A 98 -2.26 -7.46 10.60
CA VAL A 98 -3.47 -6.71 10.26
C VAL A 98 -3.92 -7.13 8.87
N ARG A 99 -5.20 -7.46 8.73
CA ARG A 99 -5.85 -7.74 7.44
C ARG A 99 -7.07 -6.84 7.30
N MET A 100 -7.31 -6.36 6.09
CA MET A 100 -8.52 -5.66 5.72
C MET A 100 -9.07 -6.28 4.45
N GLU A 101 -10.30 -6.78 4.51
CA GLU A 101 -10.93 -7.55 3.44
C GLU A 101 -12.29 -6.93 3.10
N GLU A 102 -12.66 -6.85 1.82
CA GLU A 102 -14.03 -6.47 1.43
C GLU A 102 -15.02 -7.47 2.02
N VAL A 103 -16.13 -6.98 2.60
CA VAL A 103 -17.19 -7.83 3.14
C VAL A 103 -17.90 -8.60 2.02
N ASP A 104 -18.29 -7.91 0.95
CA ASP A 104 -19.04 -8.48 -0.18
C ASP A 104 -18.34 -8.28 -1.53
N PRO A 105 -17.18 -8.92 -1.77
CA PRO A 105 -16.47 -8.74 -3.02
C PRO A 105 -17.16 -9.51 -4.16
N ILE A 106 -17.26 -8.90 -5.34
CA ILE A 106 -17.71 -9.57 -6.59
C ILE A 106 -16.79 -10.75 -6.92
N LYS A 107 -15.51 -10.64 -6.55
CA LYS A 107 -14.51 -11.70 -6.71
C LYS A 107 -13.60 -11.72 -5.48
N LYS A 108 -13.41 -12.91 -4.90
CA LYS A 108 -12.46 -13.12 -3.81
C LYS A 108 -11.07 -12.59 -4.21
N ARG A 109 -10.51 -11.73 -3.36
CA ARG A 109 -9.15 -11.21 -3.52
C ARG A 109 -8.12 -12.32 -3.31
N PHE A 110 -7.00 -12.18 -4.00
CA PHE A 110 -5.89 -13.11 -3.85
C PHE A 110 -5.32 -13.03 -2.43
N ASP A 111 -5.23 -14.17 -1.74
CA ASP A 111 -4.59 -14.29 -0.43
C ASP A 111 -3.24 -15.02 -0.61
N PRO A 112 -2.09 -14.34 -0.46
CA PRO A 112 -0.78 -14.96 -0.63
C PRO A 112 -0.36 -15.82 0.56
N ALA A 113 -1.08 -15.80 1.69
CA ALA A 113 -0.68 -16.46 2.92
C ALA A 113 -0.28 -17.94 2.74
N PRO A 114 -1.01 -18.77 1.96
CA PRO A 114 -0.64 -20.18 1.78
C PRO A 114 0.69 -20.40 1.04
N LEU A 115 1.22 -19.37 0.36
CA LEU A 115 2.43 -19.47 -0.46
C LEU A 115 3.68 -18.93 0.25
N VAL A 116 3.50 -17.99 1.18
CA VAL A 116 4.62 -17.21 1.77
C VAL A 116 4.74 -17.33 3.28
N ILE A 117 3.71 -17.83 3.96
CA ILE A 117 3.74 -18.02 5.40
C ILE A 117 4.04 -19.49 5.69
N ASN A 118 5.01 -19.72 6.57
CA ASN A 118 5.37 -21.07 6.99
C ASN A 118 4.13 -21.83 7.50
N PRO A 119 3.94 -23.08 7.06
CA PRO A 119 2.91 -23.95 7.64
C PRO A 119 3.05 -24.00 9.17
N GLY A 120 1.94 -23.95 9.91
CA GLY A 120 1.98 -23.93 11.37
C GLY A 120 2.01 -22.55 12.00
N PHE A 121 2.48 -21.50 11.31
CA PHE A 121 2.57 -20.16 11.90
C PHE A 121 1.19 -19.59 12.24
N LEU A 122 0.19 -19.89 11.41
CA LEU A 122 -1.18 -19.41 11.56
C LEU A 122 -2.09 -20.39 12.32
N ASP A 123 -1.57 -21.53 12.76
CA ASP A 123 -2.35 -22.62 13.35
C ASP A 123 -2.67 -22.37 14.84
N GLY A 124 -2.67 -21.10 15.27
CA GLY A 124 -2.98 -20.65 16.63
C GLY A 124 -1.87 -20.87 17.67
N GLN A 125 -0.93 -21.80 17.46
CA GLN A 125 0.09 -22.15 18.47
C GLN A 125 1.01 -20.98 18.86
N GLN A 126 1.25 -20.04 17.94
CA GLN A 126 2.07 -18.85 18.20
C GLN A 126 1.24 -17.61 18.52
N GLN A 127 -0.09 -17.69 18.41
CA GLN A 127 -0.97 -16.56 18.60
C GLN A 127 -1.03 -16.18 20.08
N GLN A 128 -1.09 -14.89 20.35
CA GLN A 128 -1.14 -14.33 21.69
C GLN A 128 -2.52 -13.73 21.93
N ASP A 129 -3.02 -13.89 23.15
CA ASP A 129 -4.25 -13.21 23.58
C ASP A 129 -4.08 -11.69 23.48
N ILE A 130 -5.19 -11.01 23.15
CA ILE A 130 -5.21 -9.55 23.04
C ILE A 130 -6.17 -8.98 24.08
N ASN A 131 -5.63 -8.17 24.98
CA ASN A 131 -6.41 -7.37 25.91
C ASN A 131 -6.93 -6.11 25.21
N LEU A 132 -8.26 -5.99 25.13
CA LEU A 132 -8.95 -4.84 24.53
C LEU A 132 -9.34 -3.81 25.59
N LYS A 133 -8.99 -2.54 25.33
CA LYS A 133 -9.49 -1.37 26.05
C LYS A 133 -10.14 -0.41 25.07
N GLU A 134 -11.46 -0.33 25.11
CA GLU A 134 -12.23 0.56 24.24
C GLU A 134 -12.52 1.91 24.93
N ARG A 135 -12.33 2.99 24.18
CA ARG A 135 -12.69 4.38 24.52
C ARG A 135 -13.56 4.95 23.40
N ASP A 136 -14.12 6.14 23.60
CA ASP A 136 -15.00 6.76 22.60
C ASP A 136 -14.27 7.07 21.29
N SER A 137 -13.01 7.53 21.36
CA SER A 137 -12.22 7.93 20.18
C SER A 137 -11.34 6.82 19.60
N HIS A 138 -10.91 5.86 20.42
CA HIS A 138 -9.91 4.87 20.04
C HIS A 138 -10.11 3.52 20.73
N VAL A 139 -9.43 2.50 20.22
CA VAL A 139 -9.35 1.16 20.78
C VAL A 139 -7.89 0.81 20.99
N THR A 140 -7.53 0.39 22.19
CA THR A 140 -6.17 -0.09 22.49
C THR A 140 -6.19 -1.61 22.62
N MET A 141 -5.36 -2.27 21.84
CA MET A 141 -5.15 -3.72 21.77
C MET A 141 -3.76 -4.02 22.32
N THR A 142 -3.67 -4.72 23.44
CA THR A 142 -2.38 -5.04 24.09
C THR A 142 -2.14 -6.54 24.02
N SER A 143 -1.00 -6.96 23.48
CA SER A 143 -0.61 -8.38 23.47
C SER A 143 -0.45 -8.88 24.91
N SER A 144 -0.82 -10.13 25.18
CA SER A 144 -0.54 -10.78 26.47
C SER A 144 0.96 -11.00 26.68
N SER A 145 1.76 -11.03 25.61
CA SER A 145 3.22 -10.98 25.69
C SER A 145 3.68 -9.56 26.08
N LEU A 146 4.57 -9.47 27.06
CA LEU A 146 5.07 -8.18 27.58
C LEU A 146 5.89 -7.45 26.51
N ALA A 147 5.26 -6.50 25.81
CA ALA A 147 5.69 -5.10 25.66
C ALA A 147 5.03 -4.36 24.49
N SER A 148 4.29 -5.02 23.59
CA SER A 148 3.71 -4.34 22.40
C SER A 148 2.20 -4.10 22.48
N SER A 149 1.76 -2.99 21.91
CA SER A 149 0.35 -2.62 21.81
C SER A 149 0.05 -1.91 20.50
N VAL A 150 -1.23 -1.90 20.14
CA VAL A 150 -1.76 -1.22 18.96
C VAL A 150 -2.91 -0.32 19.40
N THR A 151 -2.81 0.97 19.10
CA THR A 151 -3.91 1.93 19.28
C THR A 151 -4.55 2.23 17.93
N PHE A 152 -5.84 1.96 17.81
CA PHE A 152 -6.63 2.19 16.61
C PHE A 152 -7.57 3.38 16.82
N ASP A 153 -7.42 4.44 16.02
CA ASP A 153 -8.30 5.61 16.03
C ASP A 153 -9.57 5.33 15.20
N LYS A 154 -10.73 5.41 15.86
CA LYS A 154 -12.01 5.00 15.26
C LYS A 154 -12.45 5.89 14.10
N LYS A 155 -12.04 7.16 14.08
CA LYS A 155 -12.53 8.16 13.12
C LYS A 155 -11.66 8.26 11.88
N SER A 156 -10.36 8.07 12.02
CA SER A 156 -9.36 8.23 10.98
C SER A 156 -8.82 6.91 10.44
N ASN A 157 -9.11 5.79 11.11
CA ASN A 157 -8.55 4.46 10.79
C ASN A 157 -7.01 4.42 10.94
N LYS A 158 -6.41 5.41 11.64
CA LYS A 158 -4.99 5.40 12.01
C LYS A 158 -4.73 4.27 13.00
N MET A 159 -3.63 3.53 12.79
CA MET A 159 -3.22 2.44 13.69
C MET A 159 -1.77 2.64 14.13
N THR A 160 -1.58 2.99 15.41
CA THR A 160 -0.27 3.23 16.03
C THR A 160 0.22 1.98 16.74
N PHE A 161 1.39 1.47 16.34
CA PHE A 161 2.05 0.31 16.96
C PHE A 161 3.11 0.81 17.93
N LYS A 162 3.08 0.29 19.15
CA LYS A 162 3.94 0.73 20.25
C LYS A 162 4.70 -0.42 20.88
N LEU A 163 5.87 -0.11 21.43
CA LEU A 163 6.60 -0.95 22.37
C LEU A 163 6.82 -0.16 23.66
N GLY A 164 6.13 -0.56 24.73
CA GLY A 164 5.94 0.27 25.92
C GLY A 164 5.23 1.58 25.54
N GLU A 165 5.81 2.71 25.94
CA GLU A 165 5.30 4.05 25.63
C GLU A 165 5.81 4.62 24.30
N ARG A 166 6.66 3.88 23.57
CA ARG A 166 7.28 4.37 22.33
C ARG A 166 6.48 3.94 21.11
N ASP A 167 6.10 4.90 20.28
CA ASP A 167 5.54 4.65 18.95
C ASP A 167 6.66 4.14 18.02
N LEU A 168 6.43 3.00 17.37
CA LEU A 168 7.38 2.38 16.43
C LEU A 168 7.00 2.67 14.98
N LEU A 169 5.73 2.44 14.64
CA LEU A 169 5.19 2.74 13.34
C LEU A 169 3.71 3.09 13.44
N VAL A 170 3.23 3.84 12.44
CA VAL A 170 1.82 4.17 12.29
C VAL A 170 1.39 3.78 10.89
N LEU A 171 0.30 3.01 10.80
CA LEU A 171 -0.42 2.79 9.55
C LEU A 171 -1.45 3.91 9.35
N ASN A 172 -1.53 4.40 8.11
CA ASN A 172 -2.51 5.37 7.67
C ASN A 172 -2.45 6.70 8.45
N GLU A 173 -1.25 7.19 8.76
CA GLU A 173 -1.05 8.46 9.46
C GLU A 173 -1.50 9.66 8.62
N ARG A 174 -1.16 9.61 7.33
CA ARG A 174 -1.44 10.66 6.35
C ARG A 174 -2.80 10.49 5.68
N GLY A 175 -3.56 9.47 6.07
CA GLY A 175 -4.88 9.18 5.50
C GLY A 175 -4.83 8.64 4.06
N LEU A 176 -3.71 8.03 3.64
CA LEU A 176 -3.50 7.55 2.27
C LEU A 176 -3.93 6.09 2.06
N LEU A 177 -4.63 5.48 3.03
CA LEU A 177 -5.34 4.24 2.78
C LEU A 177 -6.25 4.43 1.55
N SER A 178 -6.06 3.52 0.60
CA SER A 178 -6.77 3.41 -0.65
C SER A 178 -7.11 1.95 -0.84
N PHE A 179 -8.39 1.69 -0.98
CA PHE A 179 -8.90 0.36 -1.26
C PHE A 179 -9.89 0.52 -2.41
N GLU A 180 -9.52 -0.03 -3.58
CA GLU A 180 -10.38 -0.01 -4.76
C GLU A 180 -11.29 -1.22 -4.73
N GLU A 181 -12.55 -1.00 -4.38
CA GLU A 181 -13.56 -2.05 -4.24
C GLU A 181 -13.84 -2.75 -5.58
N THR A 182 -14.15 -4.05 -5.51
CA THR A 182 -14.55 -4.81 -6.69
C THR A 182 -15.89 -4.31 -7.22
N ARG A 183 -15.94 -3.99 -8.51
CA ARG A 183 -17.16 -3.41 -9.12
C ARG A 183 -17.32 -3.83 -10.58
N LYS A 184 -18.54 -3.69 -11.09
CA LYS A 184 -18.83 -3.81 -12.53
C LYS A 184 -18.49 -2.50 -13.24
N GLN A 185 -18.13 -2.59 -14.52
CA GLN A 185 -17.91 -1.41 -15.35
C GLN A 185 -19.18 -0.56 -15.44
N GLY A 186 -19.04 0.75 -15.27
CA GLY A 186 -20.17 1.69 -15.19
C GLY A 186 -20.74 1.90 -13.78
N ASN A 187 -20.41 1.04 -12.80
CA ASN A 187 -20.83 1.21 -11.41
C ASN A 187 -19.77 1.99 -10.62
N THR A 188 -19.40 3.18 -11.09
CA THR A 188 -18.53 4.10 -10.33
C THR A 188 -19.38 4.83 -9.31
N PRO A 189 -19.05 4.79 -8.01
CA PRO A 189 -19.79 5.55 -7.00
C PRO A 189 -19.90 7.02 -7.43
N SER A 190 -21.13 7.50 -7.61
CA SER A 190 -21.44 8.89 -7.92
C SER A 190 -21.39 9.68 -6.62
N SER A 191 -20.18 10.02 -6.16
CA SER A 191 -20.04 10.94 -5.03
C SER A 191 -19.20 12.14 -5.43
N ASP A 192 -19.57 13.33 -4.96
CA ASP A 192 -18.82 14.59 -5.16
C ASP A 192 -17.51 14.62 -4.33
N GLY A 193 -16.98 13.45 -3.97
CA GLY A 193 -15.73 13.30 -3.26
C GLY A 193 -14.55 13.40 -4.22
N TRP A 194 -13.47 14.03 -3.76
CA TRP A 194 -12.16 14.07 -4.41
C TRP A 194 -11.56 12.68 -4.77
N LYS A 195 -12.17 11.58 -4.30
CA LYS A 195 -11.81 10.20 -4.64
C LYS A 195 -12.67 9.58 -5.73
N ALA A 196 -13.71 10.23 -6.27
CA ALA A 196 -14.67 9.58 -7.17
C ALA A 196 -14.39 9.83 -8.67
N THR A 197 -14.03 11.06 -9.05
CA THR A 197 -13.88 11.46 -10.46
C THR A 197 -12.69 10.81 -11.17
N ASP A 198 -11.71 10.27 -10.43
CA ASP A 198 -10.51 9.65 -10.99
C ASP A 198 -10.48 8.10 -10.88
N ARG A 199 -11.53 7.47 -10.32
CA ARG A 199 -11.53 6.01 -10.09
C ARG A 199 -11.54 5.17 -11.36
N ASP A 200 -11.89 5.78 -12.48
CA ASP A 200 -11.88 5.15 -13.79
C ASP A 200 -10.61 5.43 -14.61
N ASP A 201 -9.72 6.34 -14.19
CA ASP A 201 -8.47 6.62 -14.92
C ASP A 201 -7.61 5.36 -15.01
N GLY A 202 -7.53 4.73 -16.18
CA GLY A 202 -6.85 3.44 -16.35
C GLY A 202 -7.43 2.34 -15.46
N GLY A 203 -8.71 2.45 -15.10
CA GLY A 203 -9.42 1.51 -14.23
C GLY A 203 -9.73 0.19 -14.93
N TRP A 204 -10.00 0.27 -16.24
CA TRP A 204 -10.37 -0.85 -17.09
C TRP A 204 -9.24 -1.15 -18.07
N GLU A 205 -9.60 -1.55 -19.29
CA GLU A 205 -8.68 -1.86 -20.37
C GLU A 205 -7.51 -0.87 -20.48
N GLU A 206 -6.27 -1.38 -20.49
CA GLU A 206 -5.06 -0.59 -20.67
C GLU A 206 -4.16 -1.25 -21.71
N SER A 207 -3.43 -0.43 -22.48
CA SER A 207 -2.48 -0.90 -23.48
C SER A 207 -1.07 -0.40 -23.18
N PHE A 208 -0.06 -1.22 -23.48
CA PHE A 208 1.35 -0.85 -23.39
C PHE A 208 2.15 -1.55 -24.48
N GLY A 209 2.78 -0.75 -25.35
CA GLY A 209 3.34 -1.25 -26.60
C GLY A 209 2.25 -1.94 -27.43
N SER A 210 2.53 -3.15 -27.92
CA SER A 210 1.58 -3.99 -28.67
C SER A 210 0.66 -4.82 -27.78
N HIS A 211 0.80 -4.76 -26.45
CA HIS A 211 0.05 -5.61 -25.52
C HIS A 211 -1.16 -4.86 -24.97
N LYS A 212 -2.28 -5.57 -24.92
CA LYS A 212 -3.56 -5.08 -24.44
C LYS A 212 -4.01 -5.91 -23.25
N ASP A 213 -4.16 -5.26 -22.10
CA ASP A 213 -4.70 -5.85 -20.87
C ASP A 213 -6.20 -5.52 -20.80
N SER A 214 -7.05 -6.54 -20.85
CA SER A 214 -8.51 -6.38 -20.87
C SER A 214 -9.10 -6.01 -19.51
N LYS A 215 -8.36 -6.23 -18.40
CA LYS A 215 -8.80 -5.97 -17.01
C LYS A 215 -10.27 -6.30 -16.72
N PRO A 216 -10.67 -7.58 -16.81
CA PRO A 216 -12.07 -7.98 -16.69
C PRO A 216 -12.71 -7.64 -15.33
N TYR A 217 -11.89 -7.41 -14.30
CA TYR A 217 -12.33 -7.08 -12.94
C TYR A 217 -12.05 -5.63 -12.53
N GLY A 218 -11.55 -4.82 -13.47
CA GLY A 218 -11.35 -3.38 -13.26
C GLY A 218 -10.33 -3.02 -12.18
N PRO A 219 -10.49 -1.87 -11.50
CA PRO A 219 -9.61 -1.40 -10.43
C PRO A 219 -9.72 -2.31 -9.20
N GLN A 220 -8.59 -2.81 -8.70
CA GLN A 220 -8.54 -3.63 -7.49
C GLN A 220 -7.30 -3.34 -6.63
N SER A 221 -6.66 -2.17 -6.80
CA SER A 221 -5.47 -1.85 -6.00
C SER A 221 -5.79 -1.62 -4.53
N VAL A 222 -4.80 -1.90 -3.68
CA VAL A 222 -4.80 -1.58 -2.26
C VAL A 222 -3.48 -0.86 -1.99
N GLY A 223 -3.55 0.26 -1.27
CA GLY A 223 -2.41 1.09 -0.93
C GLY A 223 -2.63 1.75 0.43
N MET A 224 -1.55 2.01 1.16
CA MET A 224 -1.58 2.63 2.48
C MET A 224 -0.22 3.24 2.79
N ASP A 225 -0.20 4.36 3.50
CA ASP A 225 1.03 4.91 4.05
C ASP A 225 1.41 4.23 5.36
N ILE A 226 2.72 4.06 5.56
CA ILE A 226 3.31 3.55 6.78
C ILE A 226 4.39 4.54 7.20
N THR A 227 4.22 5.16 8.37
CA THR A 227 5.23 6.01 8.99
C THR A 227 6.06 5.16 9.95
N PHE A 228 7.38 5.24 9.85
CA PHE A 228 8.31 4.62 10.78
C PHE A 228 8.96 5.68 11.66
N PHE A 229 8.91 5.51 12.99
CA PHE A 229 9.54 6.41 13.94
C PHE A 229 10.95 5.93 14.29
N GLY A 230 11.85 6.86 14.59
CA GLY A 230 13.22 6.56 15.00
C GLY A 230 14.19 6.22 13.87
N LEU A 231 13.72 6.20 12.61
CA LEU A 231 14.58 6.21 11.43
C LEU A 231 14.86 7.67 11.05
N CYS A 232 15.86 8.28 11.69
CA CYS A 232 16.45 9.49 11.13
C CYS A 232 17.29 9.09 9.92
N SER A 233 16.97 9.65 8.75
CA SER A 233 17.82 9.67 7.56
C SER A 233 19.02 10.58 7.75
#